data_AF-A0A7Y8IQD3-F1
#
_entry.id   AF-A0A7Y8IQD3-F1
#
_cell.length_a   1.000
_cell.length_b   1.000
_cell.length_c   1.000
_cell.angle_alpha   90.00
_cell.angle_beta   90.00
_cell.angle_gamma   90.00
#
_symmetry.space_group_name_H-M   'P 1'
#
loop_
_entity.id
_entity.type
_entity.pdbx_description
1 polymer ?
#
loop_
_entity_poly.entity_id
_entity_poly.type
_entity_poly.pdbx_seq_one_letter_code
_entity_poly.pdbx_strand_id
1 'polypeptide(L)' 'MAAPDYLVCLECETPTYTFEWREGRIVEALCMACGNDDPSAFATEDDLEEMALRDSEREDS' A
#
# COMPACT_ATOMS: atom_id res chain seq x y z
N MET A 1 5.53 14.69 -1.97
CA MET A 1 6.03 13.39 -1.47
C MET A 1 6.93 12.79 -2.53
N ALA A 2 8.09 12.28 -2.13
CA ALA A 2 8.86 11.38 -3.00
C ALA A 2 8.02 10.12 -3.26
N ALA A 3 8.27 9.42 -4.37
CA ALA A 3 7.69 8.10 -4.56
C ALA A 3 8.28 7.14 -3.51
N PRO A 4 7.50 6.19 -2.97
CA PRO A 4 8.02 5.16 -2.08
C PRO A 4 8.97 4.22 -2.83
N ASP A 5 9.80 3.47 -2.10
CA ASP A 5 10.68 2.46 -2.71
C ASP A 5 9.91 1.23 -3.18
N TYR A 6 8.81 0.91 -2.51
CA TYR A 6 7.90 -0.18 -2.84
C TYR A 6 6.51 0.08 -2.28
N LEU A 7 5.53 -0.66 -2.78
CA LEU A 7 4.18 -0.73 -2.23
C LEU A 7 3.93 -2.11 -1.63
N VAL A 8 3.06 -2.22 -0.65
CA VAL A 8 2.60 -3.51 -0.11
C VAL A 8 1.26 -3.84 -0.74
N CYS A 9 1.16 -5.02 -1.35
CA CYS A 9 -0.12 -5.52 -1.85
C CYS A 9 -0.99 -5.96 -0.67
N LEU A 10 -2.18 -5.37 -0.52
CA LEU A 10 -3.10 -5.67 0.58
C LEU A 10 -3.79 -7.03 0.45
N GLU A 11 -3.79 -7.61 -0.76
CA GLU A 11 -4.38 -8.93 -1.02
C GLU A 11 -3.48 -10.10 -0.56
N CYS A 12 -2.16 -9.92 -0.61
CA CYS A 12 -1.20 -11.01 -0.34
C CYS A 12 0.00 -10.60 0.50
N GLU A 13 -0.03 -9.39 1.07
CA GLU A 13 0.99 -8.81 1.96
C GLU A 13 2.41 -8.83 1.36
N THR A 14 2.52 -8.83 0.03
CA THR A 14 3.79 -8.96 -0.68
C THR A 14 4.29 -7.59 -1.18
N PRO A 15 5.59 -7.28 -1.03
CA PRO A 15 6.16 -6.05 -1.57
C PRO A 15 6.14 -6.05 -3.11
N THR A 16 5.73 -4.92 -3.68
CA THR A 16 5.52 -4.69 -5.10
C THR A 16 6.35 -3.51 -5.58
N TYR A 17 7.23 -3.78 -6.55
CA TYR A 17 8.15 -2.80 -7.16
C TYR A 17 7.69 -2.35 -8.55
N THR A 18 6.60 -2.92 -9.07
CA THR A 18 6.04 -2.60 -10.38
C THR A 18 4.81 -1.72 -10.19
N PHE A 19 5.03 -0.40 -10.17
CA PHE A 19 3.96 0.59 -9.98
C PHE A 19 4.33 1.95 -10.60
N GLU A 20 3.31 2.77 -10.81
CA GLU A 20 3.42 4.17 -11.20
C GLU A 20 2.91 5.08 -10.09
N TRP A 21 3.74 6.05 -9.70
CA TRP A 21 3.42 7.04 -8.68
C TRP A 21 3.38 8.44 -9.27
N ARG A 22 2.28 9.16 -9.05
CA ARG A 22 2.15 10.57 -9.45
C ARG A 22 1.43 11.37 -8.39
N GLU A 23 1.89 12.59 -8.15
CA GLU A 23 1.21 13.55 -7.26
C GLU A 23 0.92 13.03 -5.84
N GLY A 24 1.75 12.10 -5.33
CA GLY A 24 1.56 11.54 -3.99
C GLY A 24 0.54 10.40 -3.91
N ARG A 25 0.18 9.79 -5.04
CA ARG A 25 -0.74 8.65 -5.09
C ARG A 25 -0.28 7.60 -6.10
N ILE A 26 -0.80 6.38 -5.92
CA ILE A 26 -0.64 5.27 -6.83
C ILE A 26 -1.56 5.49 -8.03
N VAL A 27 -1.00 5.47 -9.24
CA VAL A 27 -1.74 5.60 -10.50
C VAL A 27 -1.97 4.23 -11.12
N GLU A 28 -0.95 3.38 -11.10
CA GLU A 28 -0.98 1.99 -11.57
C GLU A 28 -0.11 1.14 -10.65
N ALA A 29 -0.45 -0.13 -10.44
CA ALA A 29 0.37 -1.08 -9.72
C ALA A 29 0.07 -2.50 -10.20
N LEU A 30 1.06 -3.40 -10.19
CA LEU A 30 0.88 -4.80 -10.51
C LEU A 30 1.67 -5.68 -9.54
N CYS A 31 0.96 -6.49 -8.78
CA CYS A 31 1.56 -7.50 -7.92
C CYS A 31 1.98 -8.71 -8.75
N MET A 32 3.28 -8.96 -8.85
CA MET A 32 3.81 -10.12 -9.56
C MET A 32 3.58 -11.46 -8.83
N ALA A 33 3.11 -11.43 -7.58
CA ALA A 33 2.89 -12.63 -6.76
C ALA A 33 1.45 -13.17 -6.87
N CYS A 34 0.45 -12.32 -6.68
CA CYS A 34 -0.98 -12.72 -6.76
C CYS A 34 -1.65 -12.28 -8.06
N GLY A 35 -1.03 -11.40 -8.84
CA GLY A 35 -1.59 -10.87 -10.09
C GLY A 35 -2.56 -9.70 -9.91
N ASN A 36 -2.71 -9.17 -8.69
CA ASN A 36 -3.56 -7.99 -8.45
C ASN A 36 -3.01 -6.77 -9.18
N ASP A 37 -3.88 -6.04 -9.86
CA ASP A 37 -3.57 -4.83 -10.63
C ASP A 37 -4.41 -3.61 -10.21
N ASP A 38 -5.25 -3.75 -9.18
CA ASP A 38 -6.03 -2.64 -8.63
C ASP A 38 -5.15 -1.76 -7.74
N PRO A 39 -4.88 -0.48 -8.10
CA PRO A 39 -4.07 0.44 -7.30
C PRO A 39 -4.59 0.68 -5.88
N SER A 40 -5.90 0.53 -5.65
CA SER A 40 -6.52 0.70 -4.33
C SER A 40 -6.23 -0.46 -3.38
N ALA A 41 -5.80 -1.60 -3.90
CA ALA A 41 -5.36 -2.76 -3.13
C ALA A 41 -3.84 -2.76 -2.88
N PHE A 42 -3.22 -1.57 -2.90
CA PHE A 42 -1.84 -1.35 -2.53
C PHE A 42 -1.74 -0.18 -1.54
N ALA A 43 -0.80 -0.29 -0.61
CA ALA A 43 -0.52 0.73 0.39
C ALA A 43 0.98 0.99 0.51
N THR A 44 1.36 2.18 0.96
CA THR A 44 2.74 2.41 1.41
C THR A 44 2.94 1.85 2.83
N GLU A 45 4.20 1.74 3.27
CA GLU A 45 4.50 1.41 4.67
C GLU A 45 3.88 2.43 5.63
N ASP A 46 3.98 3.72 5.31
CA ASP A 46 3.39 4.81 6.09
C ASP A 46 1.86 4.65 6.21
N ASP A 47 1.18 4.30 5.12
CA ASP A 47 -0.27 4.06 5.13
C ASP A 47 -0.64 2.86 6.01
N LEU A 48 0.16 1.79 5.97
CA LEU A 48 -0.04 0.60 6.81
C LEU A 48 0.14 0.90 8.30
N GLU A 49 1.18 1.65 8.65
CA GLU A 49 1.42 2.11 10.02
C GLU A 49 0.27 2.99 10.51
N GLU A 50 -0.22 3.91 9.68
CA GLU A 50 -1.35 4.76 10.03
C GLU A 50 -2.65 3.94 10.25
N MET A 51 -2.91 2.94 9.40
CA MET A 51 -4.04 2.03 9.58
C MET A 51 -3.92 1.24 10.88
N ALA A 52 -2.75 0.69 11.18
CA ALA A 52 -2.49 -0.06 12.41
C ALA A 52 -2.66 0.80 13.66
N LEU A 53 -2.19 2.05 13.63
CA LEU A 53 -2.38 3.01 14.73
C LEU A 53 -3.88 3.28 14.96
N ARG A 54 -4.64 3.54 13.89
CA ARG A 54 -6.09 3.81 13.98
C ARG A 54 -6.89 2.64 14.54
N ASP A 55 -6.51 1.40 14.23
CA ASP A 55 -7.19 0.23 14.81
C ASP A 55 -6.81 0.03 16.29
N SER A 56 -5.54 0.28 16.66
CA SER A 56 -5.13 0.20 18.08
C SER A 56 -5.82 1.22 18.99
N GLU A 57 -6.13 2.42 18.49
CA GLU A 57 -6.87 3.45 19.25
C GLU A 57 -8.35 3.10 19.48
N ARG A 58 -8.94 2.22 18.65
CA ARG A 58 -10.34 1.79 18.78
C ARG A 58 -10.52 0.70 19.83
N GLU A 59 -9.49 -0.10 20.10
CA GLU A 59 -9.55 -1.19 21.09
C GLU A 59 -9.43 -0.70 22.54
N ASP A 60 -9.00 0.54 22.78
CA ASP A 60 -8.84 1.15 24.12
C ASP A 60 -10.06 2.01 24.56
N SER A 61 -11.18 2.00 23.81
CA SER A 61 -12.38 2.83 24.07
C SER A 61 -13.61 2.06 24.59
#